data_AF-A0AA95JZ34-F1
#
_entry.id   AF-A0AA95JZ34-F1
#
_cell.length_a   1.000
_cell.length_b   1.000
_cell.length_c   1.000
_cell.angle_alpha   90.00
_cell.angle_beta   90.00
_cell.angle_gamma   90.00
#
_symmetry.space_group_name_H-M   'P 1'
#
loop_
_entity.id
_entity.type
_entity.pdbx_description
1 polymer ?
#
loop_
_entity_poly.entity_id
_entity_poly.type
_entity_poly.pdbx_seq_one_letter_code
_entity_poly.pdbx_strand_id
1 'polypeptide(L)'
;MNKLNTSIIVTLIILLTSCVTMKKKHELVPVLNDDQVLKISQIIQNRCFVGKNPQFLADFSTESLRLPPIEIEGIWEKNFSLLKSSVIGPLGTEFFSFQLDGTDISYSADKNISISNDYFEQFSLLFSKLGANGIRSFMCGEYAFKTQKSNDGLYIVKEKVRKEYSENIQTNIDKEVNNFEQNKYFSISNIDVSGKDIEVQSYVSVTAKDNGYAVAIDSKFYYGFFAHDTQIEVKWVGYVAQNILKPTSVVFRSKNQTFSIYFSEFQ
;
A
#
# COMPACT_ATOMS: atom_id res chain seq x y z
N MET A 1 4.52 68.50 6.44
CA MET A 1 3.64 67.46 7.02
C MET A 1 3.25 66.47 5.92
N ASN A 2 4.10 65.47 5.71
CA ASN A 2 3.88 64.06 6.10
C ASN A 2 2.62 63.41 5.51
N LYS A 3 2.67 63.08 4.21
CA LYS A 3 1.85 62.00 3.61
C LYS A 3 2.61 61.11 2.61
N LEU A 4 3.91 61.29 2.41
CA LEU A 4 4.67 60.54 1.40
C LEU A 4 5.57 59.42 1.95
N ASN A 5 5.76 59.32 3.27
CA ASN A 5 6.73 58.38 3.85
C ASN A 5 6.12 57.10 4.47
N THR A 6 4.80 56.98 4.57
CA THR A 6 4.18 55.79 5.19
C THR A 6 3.86 54.67 4.20
N SER A 7 3.76 54.95 2.90
CA SER A 7 3.37 53.91 1.93
C SER A 7 4.55 53.09 1.39
N ILE A 8 5.78 53.61 1.47
CA ILE A 8 6.98 52.91 0.94
C ILE A 8 7.55 51.93 1.99
N ILE A 9 7.37 52.21 3.28
CA ILE A 9 7.87 51.36 4.36
C ILE A 9 7.03 50.08 4.51
N VAL A 10 5.71 50.14 4.25
CA VAL A 10 4.82 48.96 4.35
C VAL A 10 5.05 47.96 3.22
N THR A 11 5.40 48.41 2.01
CA THR A 11 5.70 47.50 0.88
C THR A 11 7.04 46.80 1.04
N LEU A 12 8.02 47.44 1.70
CA LEU A 12 9.35 46.86 1.93
C LEU A 12 9.35 45.79 3.05
N ILE A 13 8.43 45.89 4.02
CA ILE A 13 8.33 44.92 5.13
C ILE A 13 7.60 43.63 4.70
N ILE A 14 6.69 43.68 3.71
CA ILE A 14 6.00 42.48 3.20
C ILE A 14 6.90 41.65 2.27
N LEU A 15 7.96 42.24 1.71
CA LEU A 15 8.89 41.54 0.80
C LEU A 15 10.00 40.74 1.53
N LEU A 16 10.13 40.84 2.85
CA LEU A 16 11.23 40.21 3.61
C LEU A 16 10.80 39.16 4.65
N THR A 17 9.50 38.83 4.76
CA THR A 17 9.02 37.78 5.67
C THR A 17 8.54 36.51 4.99
N SER A 18 8.56 36.45 3.66
CA SER A 18 8.43 35.18 2.95
C SER A 18 9.78 34.45 2.92
N CYS A 19 10.28 34.13 4.10
CA CYS A 19 11.16 32.98 4.29
C CYS A 19 10.31 31.73 4.01
N VAL A 20 9.96 31.53 2.74
CA VAL A 20 9.38 30.29 2.26
C VAL A 20 10.53 29.32 2.36
N THR A 21 10.60 28.57 3.46
CA THR A 21 11.44 27.38 3.60
C THR A 21 11.30 26.60 2.32
N MET A 22 12.32 26.74 1.47
CA MET A 22 12.32 26.29 0.11
C MET A 22 12.35 24.77 0.18
N LYS A 23 11.16 24.13 0.11
CA LYS A 23 11.01 22.68 0.17
C LYS A 23 12.03 22.07 -0.78
N LYS A 24 12.94 21.25 -0.24
CA LYS A 24 13.93 20.51 -1.03
C LYS A 24 13.17 19.82 -2.17
N LYS A 25 13.51 20.16 -3.42
CA LYS A 25 12.90 19.51 -4.59
C LYS A 25 13.52 18.13 -4.71
N HIS A 26 12.69 17.09 -4.64
CA HIS A 26 13.12 15.72 -4.87
C HIS A 26 13.08 15.42 -6.36
N GLU A 27 13.98 14.58 -6.83
CA GLU A 27 13.97 14.01 -8.18
C GLU A 27 13.78 12.48 -8.11
N LEU A 28 13.12 11.92 -9.12
CA LEU A 28 12.89 10.49 -9.27
C LEU A 28 13.88 9.95 -10.28
N VAL A 29 14.77 9.06 -9.83
CA VAL A 29 15.75 8.40 -10.69
C VAL A 29 15.35 6.94 -10.85
N PRO A 30 15.20 6.40 -12.06
CA PRO A 30 14.86 4.98 -12.24
C PRO A 30 15.82 4.05 -11.50
N VAL A 31 15.27 3.03 -10.87
CA VAL A 31 16.04 1.98 -10.18
C VAL A 31 16.82 1.15 -11.21
N LEU A 32 18.07 0.81 -10.89
CA LEU A 32 18.91 -0.05 -11.72
C LEU A 32 18.59 -1.53 -11.50
N ASN A 33 18.88 -2.38 -12.49
CA ASN A 33 18.49 -3.80 -12.50
C ASN A 33 19.04 -4.65 -11.34
N ASP A 34 20.13 -4.23 -10.72
CA ASP A 34 20.82 -4.93 -9.63
C ASP A 34 20.37 -4.50 -8.22
N ASP A 35 19.49 -3.49 -8.13
CA ASP A 35 18.99 -2.95 -6.87
C ASP A 35 18.16 -3.99 -6.08
N GLN A 36 18.28 -3.92 -4.75
CA GLN A 36 17.61 -4.84 -3.84
C GLN A 36 16.09 -4.72 -3.88
N VAL A 37 15.54 -3.53 -4.15
CA VAL A 37 14.07 -3.36 -4.22
C VAL A 37 13.46 -4.18 -5.36
N LEU A 38 14.18 -4.37 -6.46
CA LEU A 38 13.74 -5.25 -7.56
C LEU A 38 13.77 -6.72 -7.14
N LYS A 39 14.77 -7.15 -6.36
CA LYS A 39 14.81 -8.50 -5.79
C LYS A 39 13.64 -8.74 -4.83
N ILE A 40 13.32 -7.77 -3.99
CA ILE A 40 12.15 -7.83 -3.08
C ILE A 40 10.86 -7.95 -3.88
N SER A 41 10.67 -7.11 -4.89
CA SER A 41 9.52 -7.18 -5.80
C SER A 41 9.36 -8.57 -6.43
N GLN A 42 10.46 -9.15 -6.94
CA GLN A 42 10.48 -10.50 -7.50
C GLN A 42 10.14 -11.59 -6.47
N ILE A 43 10.63 -11.47 -5.23
CA ILE A 43 10.29 -12.41 -4.16
C ILE A 43 8.79 -12.35 -3.87
N ILE A 44 8.21 -11.14 -3.77
CA ILE A 44 6.76 -10.96 -3.55
C ILE A 44 5.97 -11.64 -4.68
N GLN A 45 6.31 -11.37 -5.94
CA GLN A 45 5.66 -11.99 -7.10
C GLN A 45 5.74 -13.52 -7.05
N ASN A 46 6.93 -14.07 -6.82
CA ASN A 46 7.12 -15.51 -6.80
C ASN A 46 6.41 -16.21 -5.63
N ARG A 47 6.42 -15.62 -4.43
CA ARG A 47 5.83 -16.27 -3.24
C ARG A 47 4.31 -16.10 -3.18
N CYS A 48 3.76 -15.05 -3.77
CA CYS A 48 2.33 -14.81 -3.73
C CYS A 48 1.52 -15.65 -4.71
N PHE A 49 2.10 -15.99 -5.86
CA PHE A 49 1.37 -16.54 -7.00
C PHE A 49 1.90 -17.89 -7.50
N VAL A 50 2.85 -18.51 -6.79
CA VAL A 50 3.41 -19.83 -7.16
C VAL A 50 3.13 -20.90 -6.08
N GLY A 51 2.47 -20.54 -4.97
CA GLY A 51 2.14 -21.46 -3.87
C GLY A 51 0.91 -22.36 -4.09
N LYS A 52 0.82 -23.46 -3.32
CA LYS A 52 -0.38 -24.31 -3.24
C LYS A 52 -1.29 -23.82 -2.11
N ASN A 53 -2.53 -23.47 -2.44
CA ASN A 53 -3.65 -23.17 -1.54
C ASN A 53 -3.30 -22.52 -0.19
N PRO A 54 -2.75 -21.29 -0.18
CA PRO A 54 -2.38 -20.61 1.04
C PRO A 54 -3.58 -20.42 1.98
N GLN A 55 -3.33 -20.58 3.27
CA GLN A 55 -4.29 -20.29 4.34
C GLN A 55 -3.90 -19.01 5.08
N PHE A 56 -4.85 -18.26 5.62
CA PHE A 56 -4.57 -17.09 6.42
C PHE A 56 -5.53 -16.98 7.61
N LEU A 57 -5.01 -16.33 8.65
CA LEU A 57 -5.78 -15.78 9.75
C LEU A 57 -5.64 -14.25 9.71
N ALA A 58 -6.73 -13.53 9.90
CA ALA A 58 -6.73 -12.08 9.87
C ALA A 58 -7.72 -11.48 10.86
N ASP A 59 -7.23 -10.55 11.68
CA ASP A 59 -8.08 -9.72 12.53
C ASP A 59 -8.53 -8.48 11.77
N PHE A 60 -9.82 -8.40 11.51
CA PHE A 60 -10.47 -7.25 10.92
C PHE A 60 -10.97 -6.32 12.01
N SER A 61 -10.52 -5.07 11.95
CA SER A 61 -10.95 -4.01 12.85
C SER A 61 -11.37 -2.77 12.07
N THR A 62 -12.35 -2.05 12.63
CA THR A 62 -12.84 -0.77 12.09
C THR A 62 -12.69 0.31 13.17
N GLU A 63 -12.68 1.58 12.78
CA GLU A 63 -12.71 2.69 13.74
C GLU A 63 -14.05 2.81 14.51
N SER A 64 -15.05 2.00 14.17
CA SER A 64 -16.35 2.01 14.83
C SER A 64 -16.29 1.36 16.22
N LEU A 65 -16.57 2.13 17.26
CA LEU A 65 -16.71 1.63 18.64
C LEU A 65 -17.86 0.64 18.84
N ARG A 66 -18.72 0.45 17.83
CA ARG A 66 -19.90 -0.43 17.91
C ARG A 66 -19.60 -1.88 17.53
N LEU A 67 -18.47 -2.14 16.87
CA LEU A 67 -18.14 -3.48 16.38
C LEU A 67 -16.81 -3.93 16.98
N PRO A 68 -16.78 -5.05 17.72
CA PRO A 68 -15.52 -5.65 18.14
C PRO A 68 -14.75 -6.13 16.89
N PRO A 69 -13.43 -6.26 16.99
CA PRO A 69 -12.64 -6.94 15.96
C PRO A 69 -13.22 -8.33 15.66
N ILE A 70 -13.19 -8.71 14.39
CA ILE A 70 -13.66 -9.99 13.89
C ILE A 70 -12.47 -10.74 13.31
N GLU A 71 -12.33 -12.00 13.68
CA GLU A 71 -11.28 -12.85 13.15
C GLU A 71 -11.80 -13.52 11.87
N ILE A 72 -10.97 -13.57 10.84
CA ILE A 72 -11.28 -14.19 9.55
C ILE A 72 -10.22 -15.25 9.26
N GLU A 73 -10.69 -16.47 9.12
CA GLU A 73 -9.91 -17.58 8.57
C GLU A 73 -10.21 -17.71 7.09
N GLY A 74 -9.22 -18.04 6.26
CA GLY A 74 -9.50 -18.32 4.87
C GLY A 74 -8.44 -19.13 4.16
N ILE A 75 -8.85 -19.71 3.03
CA ILE A 75 -8.02 -20.55 2.16
C ILE A 75 -8.25 -20.17 0.71
N TRP A 76 -7.17 -19.98 -0.04
CA TRP A 76 -7.23 -19.92 -1.49
C TRP A 76 -7.24 -21.32 -2.09
N GLU A 77 -8.03 -21.51 -3.12
CA GLU A 77 -8.11 -22.74 -3.92
C GLU A 77 -8.06 -22.38 -5.42
N LYS A 78 -8.02 -23.41 -6.28
CA LYS A 78 -8.09 -23.27 -7.75
C LYS A 78 -7.10 -22.22 -8.31
N ASN A 79 -5.82 -22.31 -7.93
CA ASN A 79 -4.80 -21.34 -8.34
C ASN A 79 -5.19 -19.89 -8.01
N PHE A 80 -5.64 -19.66 -6.78
CA PHE A 80 -6.07 -18.37 -6.24
C PHE A 80 -7.33 -17.78 -6.87
N SER A 81 -8.00 -18.48 -7.80
CA SER A 81 -9.28 -18.02 -8.35
C SER A 81 -10.43 -18.16 -7.37
N LEU A 82 -10.28 -18.99 -6.32
CA LEU A 82 -11.30 -19.23 -5.31
C LEU A 82 -10.75 -18.85 -3.94
N LEU A 83 -11.48 -18.03 -3.19
CA LEU A 83 -11.21 -17.74 -1.78
C LEU A 83 -12.41 -18.21 -0.96
N LYS A 84 -12.18 -19.11 0.00
CA LYS A 84 -13.16 -19.50 1.01
C LYS A 84 -12.74 -18.89 2.34
N SER A 85 -13.68 -18.31 3.06
CA SER A 85 -13.40 -17.66 4.33
C SER A 85 -14.52 -17.85 5.34
N SER A 86 -14.13 -17.94 6.61
CA SER A 86 -15.01 -18.04 7.77
C SER A 86 -14.70 -16.90 8.73
N VAL A 87 -15.74 -16.24 9.21
CA VAL A 87 -15.68 -15.19 10.22
C VAL A 87 -15.90 -15.85 11.58
N ILE A 88 -14.85 -15.84 12.37
CA ILE A 88 -14.80 -16.40 13.71
C ILE A 88 -15.03 -15.26 14.69
N GLY A 89 -16.00 -15.43 15.58
CA GLY A 89 -16.25 -14.45 16.63
C GLY A 89 -15.56 -14.81 17.93
N PRO A 90 -15.75 -14.01 18.99
CA PRO A 90 -14.90 -14.03 20.18
C PRO A 90 -14.86 -15.35 20.96
N LEU A 91 -15.82 -16.25 20.71
CA LEU A 91 -15.94 -17.56 21.37
C LEU A 91 -15.42 -18.72 20.50
N GLY A 92 -14.80 -18.44 19.35
CA GLY A 92 -14.27 -19.46 18.43
C GLY A 92 -15.31 -20.16 17.58
N THR A 93 -16.55 -19.68 17.56
CA THR A 93 -17.62 -20.20 16.70
C THR A 93 -17.63 -19.46 15.36
N GLU A 94 -17.89 -20.18 14.26
CA GLU A 94 -18.19 -19.55 12.98
C GLU A 94 -19.55 -18.84 13.06
N PHE A 95 -19.57 -17.54 12.75
CA PHE A 95 -20.80 -16.75 12.68
C PHE A 95 -21.30 -16.66 11.24
N PHE A 96 -20.36 -16.73 10.30
CA PHE A 96 -20.59 -16.42 8.90
C PHE A 96 -19.45 -16.98 8.05
N SER A 97 -19.74 -17.44 6.85
CA SER A 97 -18.74 -17.82 5.86
C SER A 97 -19.10 -17.26 4.48
N PHE A 98 -18.07 -17.01 3.69
CA PHE A 98 -18.23 -16.58 2.31
C PHE A 98 -17.26 -17.30 1.38
N GLN A 99 -17.68 -17.42 0.14
CA GLN A 99 -16.88 -17.96 -0.95
C GLN A 99 -16.87 -16.96 -2.10
N LEU A 100 -15.67 -16.57 -2.52
CA LEU A 100 -15.41 -15.68 -3.64
C LEU A 100 -14.76 -16.47 -4.78
N ASP A 101 -15.52 -16.79 -5.82
CA ASP A 101 -15.04 -17.46 -7.04
C ASP A 101 -14.89 -16.41 -8.16
N GLY A 102 -13.66 -16.09 -8.53
CA GLY A 102 -13.35 -14.93 -9.36
C GLY A 102 -13.80 -13.65 -8.64
N THR A 103 -14.82 -12.99 -9.18
CA THR A 103 -15.45 -11.78 -8.62
C THR A 103 -16.80 -12.08 -7.94
N ASP A 104 -17.31 -13.29 -8.09
CA ASP A 104 -18.63 -13.68 -7.62
C ASP A 104 -18.55 -14.13 -6.17
N ILE A 105 -19.30 -13.45 -5.30
CA ILE A 105 -19.32 -13.74 -3.87
C ILE A 105 -20.64 -14.40 -3.47
N SER A 106 -20.53 -15.47 -2.69
CA SER A 106 -21.63 -16.23 -2.13
C SER A 106 -21.44 -16.34 -0.62
N TYR A 107 -22.55 -16.33 0.11
CA TYR A 107 -22.56 -16.24 1.57
C TYR A 107 -23.32 -17.41 2.18
N SER A 108 -22.86 -17.84 3.34
CA SER A 108 -23.55 -18.77 4.23
C SER A 108 -23.51 -18.21 5.63
N ALA A 109 -24.68 -17.99 6.23
CA ALA A 109 -24.81 -17.47 7.59
C ALA A 109 -25.55 -18.48 8.45
N ASP A 110 -25.16 -18.59 9.71
CA ASP A 110 -25.98 -19.34 10.66
C ASP A 110 -27.29 -18.58 10.94
N LYS A 111 -28.41 -19.29 11.01
CA LYS A 111 -29.77 -18.70 10.93
C LYS A 111 -30.13 -17.74 12.07
N ASN A 112 -29.28 -17.64 13.09
CA ASN A 112 -29.58 -16.95 14.35
C ASN A 112 -28.82 -15.62 14.53
N ILE A 113 -28.05 -15.16 13.54
CA ILE A 113 -27.20 -13.96 13.69
C ILE A 113 -27.68 -12.86 12.75
N SER A 114 -28.16 -11.76 13.33
CA SER A 114 -28.43 -10.52 12.60
C SER A 114 -27.13 -9.71 12.51
N ILE A 115 -26.39 -9.88 11.41
CA ILE A 115 -25.27 -9.01 11.08
C ILE A 115 -25.87 -7.70 10.54
N SER A 116 -25.45 -6.55 11.05
CA SER A 116 -25.85 -5.27 10.44
C SER A 116 -25.26 -5.22 9.02
N ASN A 117 -26.13 -5.25 8.00
CA ASN A 117 -25.78 -5.44 6.60
C ASN A 117 -24.74 -4.43 6.07
N ASP A 118 -24.77 -3.17 6.54
CA ASP A 118 -24.11 -2.06 5.86
C ASP A 118 -22.58 -2.19 5.71
N TYR A 119 -21.86 -2.70 6.72
CA TYR A 119 -20.37 -2.78 6.68
C TYR A 119 -19.87 -4.08 6.05
N PHE A 120 -20.57 -5.18 6.28
CA PHE A 120 -20.26 -6.45 5.64
C PHE A 120 -20.47 -6.33 4.12
N GLU A 121 -21.56 -5.69 3.70
CA GLU A 121 -21.79 -5.33 2.30
C GLU A 121 -20.65 -4.49 1.72
N GLN A 122 -20.09 -3.54 2.47
CA GLN A 122 -19.00 -2.68 2.00
C GLN A 122 -17.69 -3.43 1.74
N PHE A 123 -17.24 -4.27 2.68
CA PHE A 123 -16.06 -5.10 2.45
C PHE A 123 -16.30 -6.18 1.40
N SER A 124 -17.50 -6.74 1.38
CA SER A 124 -17.84 -7.74 0.38
C SER A 124 -17.92 -7.13 -1.03
N LEU A 125 -18.36 -5.88 -1.16
CA LEU A 125 -18.29 -5.13 -2.40
C LEU A 125 -16.82 -4.94 -2.80
N LEU A 126 -15.94 -4.56 -1.87
CA LEU A 126 -14.51 -4.48 -2.17
C LEU A 126 -13.94 -5.82 -2.64
N PHE A 127 -14.22 -6.90 -1.92
CA PHE A 127 -13.73 -8.24 -2.24
C PHE A 127 -14.25 -8.73 -3.58
N SER A 128 -15.54 -8.54 -3.89
CA SER A 128 -16.09 -8.90 -5.21
C SER A 128 -15.44 -8.13 -6.36
N LYS A 129 -15.14 -6.83 -6.22
CA LYS A 129 -14.48 -6.07 -7.30
C LYS A 129 -13.00 -6.39 -7.48
N LEU A 130 -12.29 -6.68 -6.39
CA LEU A 130 -10.90 -7.14 -6.47
C LEU A 130 -10.83 -8.57 -7.03
N GLY A 131 -11.81 -9.39 -6.68
CA GLY A 131 -11.79 -10.83 -6.88
C GLY A 131 -10.73 -11.54 -6.04
N ALA A 132 -10.78 -12.87 -5.99
CA ALA A 132 -9.90 -13.68 -5.15
C ALA A 132 -8.40 -13.45 -5.45
N ASN A 133 -8.04 -13.30 -6.73
CA ASN A 133 -6.69 -12.96 -7.18
C ASN A 133 -6.27 -11.55 -6.75
N GLY A 134 -7.16 -10.57 -6.90
CA GLY A 134 -6.87 -9.19 -6.50
C GLY A 134 -6.64 -9.08 -5.00
N ILE A 135 -7.51 -9.69 -4.17
CA ILE A 135 -7.32 -9.72 -2.71
C ILE A 135 -5.96 -10.30 -2.35
N ARG A 136 -5.53 -11.37 -3.04
CA ARG A 136 -4.20 -11.95 -2.84
C ARG A 136 -3.09 -10.94 -3.15
N SER A 137 -3.15 -10.24 -4.28
CA SER A 137 -2.19 -9.16 -4.61
C SER A 137 -2.17 -8.05 -3.56
N PHE A 138 -3.33 -7.65 -3.04
CA PHE A 138 -3.46 -6.66 -1.97
C PHE A 138 -2.82 -7.13 -0.66
N MET A 139 -3.10 -8.35 -0.22
CA MET A 139 -2.48 -8.93 0.97
C MET A 139 -0.97 -9.10 0.85
N CYS A 140 -0.47 -9.20 -0.38
CA CYS A 140 0.95 -9.37 -0.67
C CYS A 140 1.75 -8.08 -0.87
N GLY A 141 1.09 -6.93 -1.00
CA GLY A 141 1.77 -5.68 -1.37
C GLY A 141 2.23 -5.64 -2.84
N GLU A 142 1.82 -6.61 -3.67
CA GLU A 142 2.28 -6.75 -5.06
C GLU A 142 1.84 -5.56 -5.95
N TYR A 143 0.66 -5.01 -5.66
CA TYR A 143 0.06 -3.90 -6.42
C TYR A 143 0.97 -2.67 -6.53
N ALA A 144 1.91 -2.49 -5.60
CA ALA A 144 2.85 -1.39 -5.61
C ALA A 144 3.99 -1.56 -6.62
N PHE A 145 4.11 -2.73 -7.26
CA PHE A 145 5.22 -3.04 -8.16
C PHE A 145 4.75 -3.61 -9.51
N LYS A 146 3.45 -3.64 -9.76
CA LYS A 146 2.88 -4.24 -10.96
C LYS A 146 3.09 -3.30 -12.15
N THR A 147 3.77 -3.80 -13.18
CA THR A 147 4.08 -3.04 -14.40
C THR A 147 3.22 -3.54 -15.56
N GLN A 148 2.19 -2.79 -15.91
CA GLN A 148 1.31 -3.04 -17.06
C GLN A 148 1.49 -2.00 -18.18
N LYS A 149 1.94 -0.79 -17.84
CA LYS A 149 2.10 0.33 -18.77
C LYS A 149 3.53 0.83 -18.85
N SER A 150 3.82 1.59 -19.89
CA SER A 150 5.16 2.13 -20.17
C SER A 150 5.61 3.22 -19.18
N ASN A 151 4.68 3.83 -18.45
CA ASN A 151 4.96 4.81 -17.40
C ASN A 151 5.07 4.18 -16.00
N ASP A 152 4.93 2.86 -15.89
CA ASP A 152 5.16 2.15 -14.63
C ASP A 152 6.66 2.03 -14.37
N GLY A 153 7.03 2.03 -13.08
CA GLY A 153 8.42 1.87 -12.70
C GLY A 153 8.69 2.10 -11.24
N LEU A 154 9.87 1.66 -10.82
CA LEU A 154 10.44 1.96 -9.50
C LEU A 154 11.51 3.04 -9.66
N TYR A 155 11.51 3.96 -8.71
CA TYR A 155 12.39 5.13 -8.69
C TYR A 155 13.02 5.27 -7.30
N ILE A 156 14.27 5.74 -7.26
CA ILE A 156 14.94 6.22 -6.06
C ILE A 156 14.60 7.71 -5.91
N VAL A 157 14.14 8.09 -4.72
CA VAL A 157 13.86 9.49 -4.38
C VAL A 157 15.16 10.17 -3.94
N LYS A 158 15.74 11.02 -4.79
CA LYS A 158 16.98 11.76 -4.48
C LYS A 158 16.71 13.23 -4.21
N GLU A 159 17.52 13.84 -3.34
CA GLU A 159 17.51 15.29 -3.17
C GLU A 159 18.20 15.95 -4.38
N LYS A 160 17.54 16.93 -5.01
CA LYS A 160 18.13 17.63 -6.16
C LYS A 160 19.31 18.49 -5.69
N VAL A 161 20.54 18.09 -6.04
CA VAL A 161 21.74 18.88 -5.78
C VAL A 161 21.75 20.08 -6.73
N ARG A 162 21.86 21.31 -6.20
CA ARG A 162 22.03 22.52 -7.03
C ARG A 162 23.42 22.50 -7.68
N LYS A 163 23.47 22.68 -9.00
CA LYS A 163 24.69 22.68 -9.85
C LYS A 163 25.70 23.82 -9.58
N GLU A 164 25.59 24.58 -8.49
CA GLU A 164 26.46 25.75 -8.27
C GLU A 164 27.85 25.40 -7.70
N TYR A 165 28.12 24.15 -7.33
CA TYR A 165 29.45 23.72 -6.88
C TYR A 165 29.73 22.26 -7.28
N SER A 166 29.82 21.98 -8.58
CA SER A 166 30.06 20.61 -9.06
C SER A 166 31.25 20.53 -10.01
N GLU A 167 32.46 20.76 -9.49
CA GLU A 167 33.69 20.20 -10.07
C GLU A 167 34.34 19.15 -9.13
N ASN A 168 33.88 19.00 -7.88
CA ASN A 168 34.41 18.01 -6.92
C ASN A 168 33.38 16.99 -6.40
N ILE A 169 32.14 16.97 -6.91
CA ILE A 169 31.06 16.10 -6.37
C ILE A 169 31.00 14.73 -7.09
N GLN A 170 31.58 14.61 -8.29
CA GLN A 170 31.50 13.39 -9.10
C GLN A 170 32.04 12.13 -8.36
N THR A 171 32.99 12.31 -7.43
CA THR A 171 33.60 11.20 -6.67
C THR A 171 32.83 10.79 -5.41
N ASN A 172 31.86 11.59 -4.93
CA ASN A 172 31.06 11.27 -3.75
C ASN A 172 29.69 10.68 -4.09
N ILE A 173 29.15 10.92 -5.29
CA ILE A 173 27.89 10.31 -5.72
C ILE A 173 28.05 8.79 -5.84
N ASP A 174 29.20 8.30 -6.30
CA ASP A 174 29.48 6.86 -6.38
C ASP A 174 29.67 6.19 -5.00
N LYS A 175 29.90 6.98 -3.93
CA LYS A 175 30.06 6.47 -2.56
C LYS A 175 28.76 6.48 -1.75
N GLU A 176 27.84 7.40 -2.00
CA GLU A 176 26.53 7.43 -1.31
C GLU A 176 25.51 6.44 -1.87
N VAL A 177 25.70 5.92 -3.09
CA VAL A 177 24.80 4.93 -3.70
C VAL A 177 24.75 3.59 -2.94
N ASN A 178 25.73 3.31 -2.09
CA ASN A 178 25.83 2.05 -1.34
C ASN A 178 25.31 2.10 0.11
N ASN A 179 24.66 3.18 0.55
CA ASN A 179 24.06 3.22 1.88
C ASN A 179 22.60 2.71 1.84
N PHE A 180 22.45 1.41 1.59
CA PHE A 180 21.17 0.71 1.37
C PHE A 180 20.16 0.86 2.51
N GLU A 181 20.62 1.14 3.73
CA GLU A 181 19.76 1.17 4.92
C GLU A 181 18.74 2.31 4.94
N GLN A 182 18.79 3.26 3.99
CA GLN A 182 17.90 4.44 3.98
C GLN A 182 17.34 4.85 2.62
N ASN A 183 17.48 4.04 1.57
CA ASN A 183 16.92 4.39 0.28
C ASN A 183 15.39 4.50 0.36
N LYS A 184 14.88 5.68 -0.01
CA LYS A 184 13.44 5.90 -0.18
C LYS A 184 13.10 5.62 -1.63
N TYR A 185 12.26 4.62 -1.83
CA TYR A 185 11.79 4.25 -3.15
C TYR A 185 10.40 4.84 -3.39
N PHE A 186 10.13 5.17 -4.63
CA PHE A 186 8.82 5.58 -5.11
C PHE A 186 8.46 4.69 -6.29
N SER A 187 7.24 4.17 -6.31
CA SER A 187 6.74 3.34 -7.40
C SER A 187 5.50 3.96 -8.00
N ILE A 188 5.42 3.88 -9.32
CA ILE A 188 4.21 4.15 -10.09
C ILE A 188 3.84 2.83 -10.76
N SER A 189 2.61 2.38 -10.56
CA SER A 189 2.12 1.10 -11.06
C SER A 189 0.70 1.22 -11.55
N ASN A 190 0.36 0.55 -12.64
CA ASN A 190 -1.02 0.43 -13.11
C ASN A 190 -1.52 -1.00 -12.83
N ILE A 191 -2.72 -1.10 -12.26
CA ILE A 191 -3.40 -2.37 -12.02
C ILE A 191 -4.78 -2.37 -12.68
N ASP A 192 -5.20 -3.53 -13.17
CA ASP A 192 -6.58 -3.75 -13.62
C ASP A 192 -7.42 -4.34 -12.49
N VAL A 193 -8.50 -3.65 -12.14
CA VAL A 193 -9.52 -4.11 -11.19
C VAL A 193 -10.89 -4.03 -11.86
N SER A 194 -11.49 -5.19 -12.15
CA SER A 194 -12.81 -5.29 -12.80
C SER A 194 -12.89 -4.52 -14.14
N GLY A 195 -11.84 -4.57 -14.97
CA GLY A 195 -11.78 -3.90 -16.26
C GLY A 195 -11.52 -2.39 -16.15
N LYS A 196 -11.07 -1.92 -14.98
CA LYS A 196 -10.68 -0.52 -14.76
C LYS A 196 -9.20 -0.44 -14.46
N ASP A 197 -8.51 0.36 -15.24
CA ASP A 197 -7.13 0.74 -14.98
C ASP A 197 -7.05 1.73 -13.81
N ILE A 198 -6.28 1.36 -12.80
CA ILE A 198 -6.05 2.16 -11.60
C ILE A 198 -4.57 2.45 -11.48
N GLU A 199 -4.21 3.74 -11.41
CA GLU A 199 -2.85 4.15 -11.09
C GLU A 199 -2.65 4.09 -9.57
N VAL A 200 -1.56 3.46 -9.16
CA VAL A 200 -1.13 3.34 -7.78
C VAL A 200 0.24 3.99 -7.65
N GLN A 201 0.35 4.97 -6.76
CA GLN A 201 1.62 5.58 -6.41
C GLN A 201 1.99 5.16 -5.00
N SER A 202 3.20 4.65 -4.82
CA SER A 202 3.62 4.02 -3.57
C SER A 202 4.97 4.54 -3.10
N TYR A 203 5.05 4.98 -1.85
CA TYR A 203 6.32 5.14 -1.16
C TYR A 203 6.72 3.80 -0.55
N VAL A 204 7.91 3.33 -0.89
CA VAL A 204 8.41 2.02 -0.45
C VAL A 204 9.66 2.25 0.40
N SER A 205 9.59 1.78 1.64
CA SER A 205 10.69 1.78 2.58
C SER A 205 11.13 0.33 2.83
N VAL A 206 12.42 0.11 2.71
CA VAL A 206 13.05 -1.19 2.89
C VAL A 206 14.11 -1.06 3.96
N THR A 207 14.11 -1.97 4.92
CA THR A 207 15.13 -2.05 5.97
C THR A 207 15.60 -3.49 6.07
N ALA A 208 16.91 -3.71 5.96
CA ALA A 208 17.50 -5.03 6.17
C ALA A 208 17.22 -5.49 7.61
N LYS A 209 16.78 -6.73 7.75
CA LYS A 209 16.49 -7.35 9.05
C LYS A 209 16.77 -8.84 8.99
N ASP A 210 17.67 -9.30 9.87
CA ASP A 210 18.10 -10.70 9.94
C ASP A 210 18.56 -11.24 8.57
N ASN A 211 17.87 -12.24 8.02
CA ASN A 211 18.13 -12.84 6.71
C ASN A 211 17.18 -12.35 5.60
N GLY A 212 16.53 -11.21 5.81
CA GLY A 212 15.55 -10.64 4.89
C GLY A 212 15.38 -9.13 5.08
N TYR A 213 14.17 -8.66 4.81
CA TYR A 213 13.84 -7.25 4.74
C TYR A 213 12.49 -6.97 5.42
N ALA A 214 12.48 -6.00 6.32
CA ALA A 214 11.24 -5.34 6.71
C ALA A 214 10.87 -4.35 5.60
N VAL A 215 9.64 -4.44 5.10
CA VAL A 215 9.15 -3.62 4.00
C VAL A 215 7.87 -2.92 4.43
N ALA A 216 7.82 -1.62 4.20
CA ALA A 216 6.63 -0.80 4.37
C ALA A 216 6.30 -0.10 3.06
N ILE A 217 5.04 -0.19 2.66
CA ILE A 217 4.52 0.34 1.40
C ILE A 217 3.33 1.24 1.76
N ASP A 218 3.48 2.54 1.52
CA ASP A 218 2.42 3.52 1.68
C ASP A 218 1.91 3.94 0.29
N SER A 219 0.73 3.46 -0.08
CA SER A 219 0.18 3.60 -1.43
C SER A 219 -1.05 4.48 -1.48
N LYS A 220 -1.17 5.23 -2.57
CA LYS A 220 -2.32 6.03 -2.94
C LYS A 220 -2.86 5.55 -4.28
N PHE A 221 -4.16 5.25 -4.31
CA PHE A 221 -4.86 4.80 -5.51
C PHE A 221 -5.60 5.99 -6.12
N TYR A 222 -5.26 6.30 -7.36
CA TYR A 222 -5.82 7.43 -8.10
C TYR A 222 -6.84 6.92 -9.11
N TYR A 223 -8.11 7.18 -8.81
CA TYR A 223 -9.29 6.73 -9.56
C TYR A 223 -9.46 5.21 -9.52
N GLY A 224 -10.68 4.72 -9.73
CA GLY A 224 -10.95 3.29 -9.71
C GLY A 224 -12.25 2.91 -9.03
N PHE A 225 -12.29 1.69 -8.49
CA PHE A 225 -13.48 1.06 -7.94
C PHE A 225 -14.26 1.96 -6.95
N PHE A 226 -13.58 2.83 -6.22
CA PHE A 226 -14.18 3.79 -5.30
C PHE A 226 -14.39 5.14 -5.99
N ALA A 227 -15.06 5.20 -7.13
CA ALA A 227 -15.17 6.42 -7.94
C ALA A 227 -15.78 7.65 -7.21
N HIS A 228 -16.40 7.43 -6.04
CA HIS A 228 -16.88 8.48 -5.13
C HIS A 228 -15.87 8.85 -4.01
N ASP A 229 -14.90 7.97 -3.71
CA ASP A 229 -13.74 8.26 -2.88
C ASP A 229 -12.57 8.61 -3.80
N THR A 230 -12.38 9.91 -4.02
CA THR A 230 -11.38 10.42 -4.96
C THR A 230 -9.94 9.98 -4.66
N GLN A 231 -9.67 9.45 -3.47
CA GLN A 231 -8.37 8.94 -3.02
C GLN A 231 -8.55 7.84 -1.97
N ILE A 232 -7.86 6.71 -2.14
CA ILE A 232 -7.76 5.64 -1.15
C ILE A 232 -6.29 5.50 -0.78
N GLU A 233 -6.04 5.37 0.51
CA GLU A 233 -4.70 5.10 1.02
C GLU A 233 -4.61 3.67 1.55
N VAL A 234 -3.58 2.95 1.15
CA VAL A 234 -3.31 1.60 1.64
C VAL A 234 -1.90 1.56 2.19
N LYS A 235 -1.78 1.22 3.47
CA LYS A 235 -0.48 0.95 4.10
C LYS A 235 -0.32 -0.55 4.26
N TRP A 236 0.67 -1.13 3.59
CA TRP A 236 1.07 -2.52 3.73
C TRP A 236 2.40 -2.59 4.47
N VAL A 237 2.50 -3.50 5.43
CA VAL A 237 3.75 -3.81 6.14
C VAL A 237 3.95 -5.31 6.13
N GLY A 238 5.19 -5.75 5.93
CA GLY A 238 5.52 -7.17 5.94
C GLY A 238 7.02 -7.45 6.03
N TYR A 239 7.32 -8.73 6.21
CA TYR A 239 8.68 -9.27 6.14
C TYR A 239 8.87 -10.09 4.88
N VAL A 240 9.97 -9.82 4.16
CA VAL A 240 10.32 -10.48 2.90
C VAL A 240 11.72 -11.08 3.02
N ALA A 241 11.83 -12.39 2.85
CA ALA A 241 13.08 -13.11 2.68
C ALA A 241 12.94 -14.10 1.51
N GLN A 242 14.05 -14.66 1.04
CA GLN A 242 14.07 -15.51 -0.16
C GLN A 242 12.99 -16.61 -0.17
N ASN A 243 12.68 -17.19 1.00
CA ASN A 243 11.69 -18.26 1.15
C ASN A 243 10.47 -17.86 2.00
N ILE A 244 10.39 -16.62 2.47
CA ILE A 244 9.39 -16.20 3.45
C ILE A 244 8.77 -14.89 2.99
N LEU A 245 7.44 -14.86 2.90
CA LEU A 245 6.67 -13.62 2.79
C LEU A 245 5.62 -13.63 3.89
N LYS A 246 5.75 -12.72 4.85
CA LYS A 246 4.81 -12.58 5.96
C LYS A 246 4.23 -11.17 5.96
N PRO A 247 3.06 -10.95 5.35
CA PRO A 247 2.29 -9.73 5.56
C PRO A 247 1.99 -9.61 7.07
N THR A 248 2.11 -8.41 7.63
CA THR A 248 1.80 -8.17 9.05
C THR A 248 0.56 -7.31 9.21
N SER A 249 0.35 -6.34 8.33
CA SER A 249 -0.83 -5.49 8.38
C SER A 249 -1.12 -4.85 7.04
N VAL A 250 -2.41 -4.69 6.73
CA VAL A 250 -2.89 -3.80 5.68
C VAL A 250 -3.94 -2.86 6.26
N VAL A 251 -3.69 -1.56 6.16
CA VAL A 251 -4.63 -0.52 6.58
C VAL A 251 -5.15 0.18 5.35
N PHE A 252 -6.47 0.21 5.18
CA PHE A 252 -7.14 0.95 4.12
C PHE A 252 -7.85 2.16 4.71
N ARG A 253 -7.68 3.31 4.08
CA ARG A 253 -8.35 4.55 4.44
C ARG A 253 -9.07 5.12 3.22
N SER A 254 -10.37 5.31 3.35
CA SER A 254 -11.20 6.11 2.44
C SER A 254 -11.55 7.43 3.11
N LYS A 255 -12.35 8.27 2.43
CA LYS A 255 -12.80 9.55 2.98
C LYS A 255 -13.64 9.39 4.25
N ASN A 256 -14.41 8.30 4.34
CA ASN A 256 -15.43 8.13 5.36
C ASN A 256 -15.06 7.06 6.40
N GLN A 257 -14.05 6.23 6.13
CA GLN A 257 -13.77 5.05 6.93
C GLN A 257 -12.29 4.65 6.87
N THR A 258 -11.77 4.21 8.00
CA THR A 258 -10.54 3.42 8.06
C THR A 258 -10.89 2.00 8.49
N PHE A 259 -10.26 1.04 7.83
CA PHE A 259 -10.28 -0.33 8.26
C PHE A 259 -8.87 -0.92 8.25
N SER A 260 -8.60 -1.76 9.24
CA SER A 260 -7.29 -2.36 9.44
C SER A 260 -7.43 -3.87 9.50
N ILE A 261 -6.60 -4.54 8.72
CA ILE A 261 -6.46 -5.99 8.66
C ILE A 261 -5.09 -6.30 9.24
N TYR A 262 -5.06 -7.01 10.36
CA TYR A 262 -3.81 -7.51 10.93
C TYR A 262 -3.72 -8.99 10.61
N PHE A 263 -2.57 -9.40 10.08
CA PHE A 263 -2.34 -10.80 9.72
C PHE A 263 -1.56 -11.47 10.84
N SER A 264 -2.15 -12.50 11.43
CA SER A 264 -1.51 -13.42 12.37
C SER A 264 -1.10 -14.70 11.62
N GLU A 265 0.01 -15.32 12.04
CA GLU A 265 0.95 -16.11 11.22
C GLU A 265 0.42 -17.05 10.12
N PHE A 266 1.19 -17.08 9.02
CA PHE A 266 1.18 -18.08 7.96
C PHE A 266 2.13 -19.25 8.29
N GLN A 267 1.62 -20.49 8.19
CA GLN A 267 2.37 -21.67 7.72
C GLN A 267 1.63 -22.30 6.55
#